data_AF-A0A0A9CPG9-F1
#
_entry.id   AF-A0A0A9CPG9-F1
#
_cell.length_a   1.000
_cell.length_b   1.000
_cell.length_c   1.000
_cell.angle_alpha   90.00
_cell.angle_beta   90.00
_cell.angle_gamma   90.00
#
_symmetry.space_group_name_H-M   'P 1'
#
loop_
_entity.id
_entity.type
_entity.pdbx_description
1 polymer ?
#
loop_
_entity_poly.entity_id
_entity_poly.type
_entity_poly.pdbx_seq_one_letter_code
_entity_poly.pdbx_strand_id
1 'polypeptide(L)'
;MPISLSGVIGLSRRVVSVELSGELEVDVVASQIGGKNVVAKGQVIFTPKEAGMSVDTCDLGFCKLGITVAWSLLAPMELDRSV
;
A
#
# COMPACT_ATOMS: atom_id res chain seq x y z
N MET A 1 10.01 11.38 0.82
CA MET A 1 10.33 10.00 1.26
C MET A 1 11.72 9.66 0.75
N PRO A 2 12.68 9.28 1.61
CA PRO A 2 13.97 8.82 1.13
C PRO A 2 13.80 7.47 0.41
N ILE A 3 14.33 7.37 -0.79
CA ILE A 3 14.55 6.08 -1.47
C ILE A 3 15.92 5.61 -1.00
N SER A 4 16.01 4.39 -0.46
CA SER A 4 17.30 3.83 -0.06
C SER A 4 18.20 3.63 -1.30
N LEU A 5 19.51 3.47 -1.09
CA LEU A 5 20.44 3.08 -2.16
C LEU A 5 20.05 1.74 -2.82
N SER A 6 19.26 0.91 -2.13
CA SER A 6 18.69 -0.33 -2.66
C SER A 6 17.41 -0.14 -3.48
N GLY A 7 16.93 1.10 -3.67
CA GLY A 7 15.70 1.38 -4.41
C GLY A 7 14.41 1.12 -3.62
N VAL A 8 14.51 0.85 -2.30
CA VAL A 8 13.36 0.55 -1.45
C VAL A 8 12.81 1.85 -0.84
N ILE A 9 11.50 2.01 -0.93
CA ILE A 9 10.79 3.15 -0.32
C ILE A 9 10.39 2.75 1.11
N GLY A 10 11.02 3.39 2.10
CA GLY A 10 10.64 3.21 3.50
C GLY A 10 9.40 4.04 3.84
N LEU A 11 8.25 3.39 4.05
CA LEU A 11 7.06 4.06 4.55
C LEU A 11 7.15 4.28 6.06
N SER A 12 6.74 5.47 6.53
CA SER A 12 6.63 5.78 7.96
C SER A 12 5.58 4.91 8.66
N ARG A 13 4.50 4.56 7.95
CA ARG A 13 3.48 3.58 8.38
C ARG A 13 3.42 2.45 7.36
N ARG A 14 3.41 1.21 7.86
CA ARG A 14 3.43 -0.01 7.03
C ARG A 14 2.25 -0.95 7.32
N VAL A 15 1.38 -0.55 8.24
CA VAL A 15 0.21 -1.32 8.66
C VAL A 15 -1.01 -0.46 8.41
N VAL A 16 -1.99 -1.06 7.73
CA VAL A 16 -3.31 -0.51 7.45
C VAL A 16 -4.35 -1.60 7.76
N SER A 17 -5.56 -1.21 8.13
CA SER A 17 -6.68 -2.14 8.30
C SER A 17 -7.65 -1.95 7.15
N VAL A 18 -8.15 -3.05 6.61
CA VAL A 18 -9.11 -3.06 5.51
C VAL A 18 -10.18 -4.10 5.82
N GLU A 19 -11.44 -3.75 5.60
CA GLU A 19 -12.54 -4.71 5.69
C GLU A 19 -12.38 -5.79 4.62
N LEU A 20 -12.78 -7.04 4.91
CA LEU A 20 -12.64 -8.15 3.94
C LEU A 20 -13.46 -7.94 2.66
N SER A 21 -14.53 -7.15 2.72
CA SER A 21 -15.34 -6.76 1.56
C SER A 21 -14.91 -5.44 0.92
N GLY A 22 -13.89 -4.78 1.46
CA GLY A 22 -13.35 -3.51 0.95
C GLY A 22 -12.18 -3.72 -0.01
N GLU A 23 -11.44 -2.64 -0.25
CA GLU A 23 -10.27 -2.61 -1.12
C GLU A 23 -9.16 -1.75 -0.50
N LEU A 24 -7.91 -2.08 -0.81
CA LEU A 24 -6.76 -1.22 -0.53
C LEU A 24 -6.34 -0.52 -1.82
N GLU A 25 -6.71 0.75 -1.95
CA GLU A 25 -6.27 1.63 -3.02
C GLU A 25 -4.96 2.31 -2.64
N VAL A 26 -3.94 2.18 -3.50
CA VAL A 26 -2.63 2.80 -3.30
C VAL A 26 -2.35 3.77 -4.44
N ASP A 27 -2.46 5.06 -4.14
CA ASP A 27 -2.06 6.14 -5.04
C ASP A 27 -0.56 6.42 -4.94
N VAL A 28 0.08 6.50 -6.11
CA VAL A 28 1.50 6.81 -6.22
C VAL A 28 1.65 8.13 -6.95
N VAL A 29 2.33 9.07 -6.31
CA VAL A 29 2.63 10.39 -6.89
C VAL A 29 4.13 10.61 -6.87
N ALA A 30 4.71 10.81 -8.05
CA ALA A 30 6.09 11.23 -8.19
C ALA A 30 6.16 12.74 -8.47
N SER A 31 6.97 13.46 -7.71
CA SER A 31 7.17 14.90 -7.87
C SER A 31 8.65 15.26 -7.90
N GLN A 32 8.97 16.41 -8.47
CA GLN A 32 10.33 16.95 -8.44
C GLN A 32 10.78 17.23 -7.00
N ILE A 33 12.09 17.21 -6.77
CA ILE A 33 12.69 17.62 -5.49
C ILE A 33 12.19 19.03 -5.14
N GLY A 34 11.61 19.19 -3.96
CA GLY A 34 10.95 20.44 -3.55
C GLY A 34 9.43 20.48 -3.76
N GLY A 35 8.82 19.42 -4.31
CA GLY A 35 7.38 19.11 -4.21
C GLY A 35 6.43 19.98 -5.04
N LYS A 36 6.93 20.91 -5.85
CA LYS A 36 6.08 21.89 -6.55
C LYS A 36 5.39 21.33 -7.80
N ASN A 37 5.99 20.35 -8.47
CA ASN A 37 5.50 19.81 -9.74
C ASN A 37 5.37 18.29 -9.67
N VAL A 38 4.16 17.78 -9.89
CA VAL A 38 3.90 16.36 -10.09
C VAL A 38 4.35 15.96 -11.49
N VAL A 39 5.18 14.92 -11.58
CA VAL A 39 5.78 14.43 -12.83
C VAL A 39 5.06 13.19 -13.34
N ALA A 40 4.56 12.34 -12.44
CA ALA A 40 3.71 11.21 -12.78
C ALA A 40 2.79 10.83 -11.64
N LYS A 41 1.72 10.13 -11.99
CA LYS A 41 0.78 9.50 -11.06
C LYS A 41 0.44 8.11 -11.57
N GLY A 42 0.10 7.23 -10.64
CA GLY A 42 -0.44 5.92 -10.94
C GLY A 42 -1.16 5.37 -9.73
N GLN A 43 -1.89 4.29 -9.93
CA GLN A 43 -2.75 3.69 -8.92
C GLN A 43 -2.72 2.18 -9.08
N VAL A 44 -2.79 1.47 -7.96
CA VAL A 44 -3.05 0.04 -7.90
C VAL A 44 -4.06 -0.24 -6.78
N ILE A 45 -4.93 -1.22 -7.03
CA ILE A 45 -6.00 -1.63 -6.12
C ILE A 45 -5.74 -3.07 -5.72
N PHE A 46 -5.75 -3.34 -4.42
CA PHE A 46 -5.60 -4.69 -3.90
C PHE A 46 -6.87 -5.16 -3.20
N THR A 47 -7.36 -6.34 -3.60
CA THR A 47 -8.37 -7.07 -2.85
C THR A 47 -7.74 -7.65 -1.58
N PRO A 48 -8.31 -7.39 -0.38
CA PRO A 48 -7.85 -7.96 0.88
C PRO A 48 -7.92 -9.49 0.89
N LYS A 49 -7.05 -10.11 1.70
CA LYS A 49 -7.04 -11.55 1.96
C LYS A 49 -7.06 -11.82 3.45
N GLU A 50 -7.57 -12.98 3.85
CA GLU A 50 -7.49 -13.42 5.24
C GLU A 50 -6.02 -13.58 5.70
N ALA A 51 -5.16 -14.08 4.81
CA ALA A 51 -3.73 -14.19 5.06
C ALA A 51 -2.95 -14.22 3.73
N GLY A 52 -1.64 -14.00 3.82
CA GLY A 52 -0.70 -14.19 2.72
C GLY A 52 -0.24 -12.86 2.11
N MET A 53 0.07 -12.85 0.82
CA MET A 53 0.59 -11.66 0.14
C MET A 53 -0.13 -11.38 -1.16
N SER A 54 -0.14 -10.10 -1.54
CA SER A 54 -0.47 -9.62 -2.88
C SER A 54 0.69 -8.79 -3.39
N VAL A 55 0.98 -8.89 -4.68
CA VAL A 55 2.05 -8.14 -5.34
C VAL A 55 1.46 -7.53 -6.61
N ASP A 56 1.71 -6.25 -6.82
CA ASP A 56 1.35 -5.55 -8.06
C ASP A 56 2.40 -4.49 -8.41
N THR A 57 2.35 -3.95 -9.61
CA THR A 57 3.29 -2.95 -10.11
C THR A 57 2.55 -1.72 -10.62
N CYS A 58 2.94 -0.56 -10.12
CA CYS A 58 2.45 0.73 -10.61
C CYS A 58 3.42 1.31 -11.66
N ASP A 59 2.98 1.42 -12.91
CA ASP A 59 3.77 1.99 -14.01
C ASP A 59 3.56 3.51 -14.07
N LEU A 60 4.64 4.27 -13.85
CA LEU A 60 4.66 5.73 -13.89
C LEU A 60 5.22 6.25 -15.23
N GLY A 61 5.39 5.39 -16.22
CA GLY A 61 5.97 5.68 -17.54
C GLY A 61 7.50 5.75 -17.55
N PHE A 62 8.10 6.50 -16.61
CA PHE A 62 9.56 6.58 -16.46
C PHE A 62 10.12 5.61 -15.42
N CYS A 63 9.27 5.01 -14.60
CA CYS A 63 9.63 4.10 -13.51
C CYS A 63 8.50 3.11 -13.28
N LYS A 64 8.85 1.87 -12.92
CA LYS A 64 7.90 0.85 -12.47
C LYS A 64 8.11 0.60 -10.99
N LEU A 65 7.09 0.88 -10.18
CA LEU A 65 7.14 0.69 -8.74
C LEU A 65 6.45 -0.61 -8.36
N GLY A 66 7.23 -1.60 -7.89
CA GLY A 66 6.68 -2.82 -7.30
C GLY A 66 6.13 -2.56 -5.89
N ILE A 67 4.93 -3.05 -5.62
CA ILE A 67 4.23 -2.92 -4.34
C ILE A 67 3.85 -4.32 -3.84
N THR A 68 4.28 -4.64 -2.62
CA THR A 68 3.94 -5.90 -1.94
C THR A 68 3.15 -5.59 -0.69
N VAL A 69 2.00 -6.23 -0.53
CA VAL A 69 1.13 -6.13 0.64
C VAL A 69 1.06 -7.50 1.31
N ALA A 70 1.35 -7.54 2.60
CA ALA A 70 1.16 -8.73 3.43
C ALA A 70 -0.14 -8.58 4.23
N TRP A 71 -0.96 -9.63 4.23
CA TRP A 71 -2.27 -9.68 4.87
C TRP A 71 -2.25 -10.62 6.06
N SER A 72 -2.98 -10.22 7.09
CA SER A 72 -3.30 -11.05 8.25
C SER A 72 -4.64 -10.60 8.82
N LEU A 73 -5.53 -11.55 9.07
CA LEU A 73 -6.70 -11.30 9.91
C LEU A 73 -6.24 -10.83 11.29
N LEU A 74 -6.63 -9.62 11.64
CA LEU A 74 -6.66 -9.23 13.04
C LEU A 74 -7.81 -10.01 13.66
N ALA A 75 -7.54 -10.72 14.77
CA ALA A 75 -8.59 -11.40 15.51
C ALA A 75 -9.74 -10.39 15.74
N PRO A 76 -11.01 -10.78 15.53
CA PRO A 76 -12.11 -9.95 16.01
C PRO A 76 -11.80 -9.67 17.47
N MET A 77 -11.82 -8.40 17.91
CA MET A 77 -11.95 -8.15 19.34
C MET A 77 -13.17 -8.96 19.75
N GLU A 78 -12.98 -9.93 20.64
CA GLU A 78 -14.07 -10.72 21.17
C GLU A 78 -15.02 -9.72 21.82
N LEU A 79 -16.05 -9.31 21.07
CA LEU A 79 -17.20 -8.64 21.62
C LEU A 79 -17.86 -9.74 22.42
N ASP A 80 -17.52 -9.77 23.71
CA ASP A 80 -18.16 -10.59 24.72
C ASP A 80 -19.66 -10.61 24.41
N ARG A 81 -20.11 -11.71 23.80
CA ARG A 81 -21.52 -11.99 23.58
C ARG A 81 -22.03 -12.47 24.92
N SER A 82 -22.18 -11.54 25.85
CA SER A 82 -23.02 -11.72 27.01
C SER A 82 -24.47 -11.62 26.54
N VAL A 83 -25.10 -12.78 26.31
CA VAL A 83 -26.57 -12.92 26.28
C VAL A 83 -26.97 -13.76 27.47
#